data_AF-A0AA44Z560-F1
#
_entry.id   AF-A0AA44Z560-F1
#
_cell.length_a   1.000
_cell.length_b   1.000
_cell.length_c   1.000
_cell.angle_alpha   90.00
_cell.angle_beta   90.00
_cell.angle_gamma   90.00
#
_symmetry.space_group_name_H-M   'P 1'
#
loop_
_entity.id
_entity.type
_entity.pdbx_description
1 polymer ?
#
loop_
_entity_poly.entity_id
_entity_poly.type
_entity_poly.pdbx_seq_one_letter_code
_entity_poly.pdbx_strand_id
1 'polypeptide(L)'
;MNRPAPQIRSATPADVPLLHELITALAVYEREPDAVKASLEDVRASLFDDGATAHALICEQDGQALGFAVYFFNYSTWLGRNGLYLEDLFVRPEARGKGAGLALLRHLAQLAVQRGCGRLSRARRDVRTTQKKGRFRGSGLQENWRLILPPPVVPAMAFYSPGYR
;
A
#
# COMPACT_ATOMS: atom_id res chain seq x y z
N MET A 1 -4.63 -29.96 10.44
CA MET A 1 -3.26 -29.52 10.08
C MET A 1 -3.18 -28.01 10.30
N ASN A 2 -2.32 -27.55 11.19
CA ASN A 2 -2.18 -26.14 11.54
C ASN A 2 -1.23 -25.47 10.53
N ARG A 3 -1.76 -24.78 9.51
CA ARG A 3 -0.93 -24.00 8.59
C ARG A 3 -0.36 -22.79 9.34
N PRO A 4 0.94 -22.48 9.22
CA PRO A 4 1.51 -21.32 9.88
C PRO A 4 0.84 -20.04 9.37
N ALA A 5 0.74 -19.03 10.24
CA ALA A 5 0.11 -17.77 9.87
C ALA A 5 0.88 -17.07 8.74
N PRO A 6 0.20 -16.32 7.85
CA PRO A 6 0.88 -15.49 6.85
C PRO A 6 1.83 -14.50 7.54
N GLN A 7 3.06 -14.41 7.04
CA GLN A 7 4.09 -13.48 7.52
C GLN A 7 4.24 -12.32 6.54
N ILE A 8 4.38 -11.11 7.06
CA ILE A 8 4.61 -9.91 6.25
C ILE A 8 6.05 -9.45 6.46
N ARG A 9 6.79 -9.25 5.36
CA ARG A 9 8.14 -8.70 5.37
C ARG A 9 8.29 -7.58 4.35
N SER A 10 9.24 -6.69 4.58
CA SER A 10 9.70 -5.76 3.56
C SER A 10 10.35 -6.52 2.40
N ALA A 11 10.07 -6.07 1.18
CA ALA A 11 10.80 -6.53 0.01
C ALA A 11 12.24 -6.00 0.03
N THR A 12 13.12 -6.74 -0.62
CA THR A 12 14.54 -6.42 -0.81
C THR A 12 14.85 -6.36 -2.32
N PRO A 13 16.03 -5.85 -2.73
CA PRO A 13 16.42 -5.88 -4.15
C PRO A 13 16.41 -7.28 -4.77
N ALA A 14 16.61 -8.33 -3.98
CA ALA A 14 16.53 -9.72 -4.45
C ALA A 14 15.11 -10.13 -4.86
N ASP A 15 14.08 -9.42 -4.39
CA ASP A 15 12.67 -9.69 -4.70
C ASP A 15 12.18 -9.02 -5.99
N VAL A 16 13.02 -8.24 -6.69
CA VAL A 16 12.63 -7.53 -7.92
C VAL A 16 11.95 -8.44 -8.96
N PRO A 17 12.47 -9.65 -9.27
CA PRO A 17 11.78 -10.55 -10.20
C PRO A 17 10.40 -10.98 -9.71
N LEU A 18 10.27 -11.28 -8.42
CA LEU A 18 9.00 -11.69 -7.81
C LEU A 18 7.99 -10.54 -7.78
N LEU A 19 8.42 -9.32 -7.46
CA LEU A 19 7.55 -8.15 -7.48
C LEU A 19 7.04 -7.86 -8.88
N HIS A 20 7.91 -7.92 -9.89
CA HIS A 20 7.51 -7.73 -11.29
C HIS A 20 6.52 -8.81 -11.76
N GLU A 21 6.72 -10.07 -11.37
CA GLU A 21 5.77 -11.15 -11.62
C GLU A 21 4.40 -10.84 -10.99
N LEU A 22 4.37 -10.43 -9.72
CA LEU A 22 3.14 -10.16 -9.00
C LEU A 22 2.41 -8.90 -9.52
N ILE A 23 3.14 -7.87 -9.93
CA ILE A 23 2.59 -6.67 -10.61
C ILE A 23 1.95 -7.08 -11.94
N THR A 24 2.64 -7.91 -12.71
CA THR A 24 2.11 -8.45 -13.97
C THR A 24 0.86 -9.30 -13.74
N ALA A 25 0.87 -10.15 -12.71
CA ALA A 25 -0.29 -10.96 -12.34
C ALA A 25 -1.47 -10.09 -11.88
N LEU A 26 -1.22 -8.98 -11.17
CA LEU A 26 -2.24 -7.99 -10.82
C LEU A 26 -2.86 -7.37 -12.09
N ALA A 27 -2.03 -6.92 -13.04
CA ALA A 27 -2.52 -6.32 -14.28
C ALA A 27 -3.34 -7.30 -15.13
N VAL A 28 -2.92 -8.57 -15.22
CA VAL A 28 -3.71 -9.65 -15.84
C VAL A 28 -5.06 -9.82 -15.13
N TYR A 29 -5.07 -9.86 -13.80
CA TYR A 29 -6.29 -9.97 -13.01
C TYR A 29 -7.24 -8.77 -13.23
N GLU A 30 -6.67 -7.58 -13.42
CA GLU A 30 -7.40 -6.34 -13.69
C GLU A 30 -7.82 -6.17 -15.16
N ARG A 31 -7.48 -7.15 -16.01
CA ARG A 31 -7.75 -7.16 -17.46
C ARG A 31 -7.04 -6.05 -18.22
N GLU A 32 -5.88 -5.63 -17.74
CA GLU A 32 -5.00 -4.64 -18.37
C GLU A 32 -3.55 -5.16 -18.50
N PRO A 33 -3.32 -6.38 -19.02
CA PRO A 33 -1.97 -6.98 -19.06
C PRO A 33 -0.95 -6.11 -19.82
N ASP A 34 -1.38 -5.39 -20.84
CA ASP A 34 -0.52 -4.52 -21.65
C ASP A 34 -0.18 -3.20 -20.94
N ALA A 35 -0.79 -2.88 -19.80
CA ALA A 35 -0.49 -1.65 -19.04
C ALA A 35 0.86 -1.73 -18.31
N VAL A 36 1.38 -2.95 -18.07
CA VAL A 36 2.69 -3.12 -17.43
C VAL A 36 3.78 -2.83 -18.45
N LYS A 37 4.27 -1.59 -18.42
CA LYS A 37 5.44 -1.15 -19.21
C LYS A 37 6.74 -1.20 -18.43
N ALA A 38 6.67 -1.30 -17.11
CA ALA A 38 7.84 -1.34 -16.23
C ALA A 38 8.67 -2.61 -16.50
N SER A 39 9.98 -2.42 -16.65
CA SER A 39 10.98 -3.48 -16.67
C SER A 39 11.44 -3.85 -15.26
N LEU A 40 12.25 -4.92 -15.14
CA LEU A 40 12.90 -5.26 -13.87
C LEU A 40 13.81 -4.13 -13.37
N GLU A 41 14.47 -3.41 -14.28
CA GLU A 41 15.33 -2.28 -13.94
C GLU A 41 14.53 -1.10 -13.40
N ASP A 42 13.37 -0.79 -14.01
CA ASP A 42 12.46 0.25 -13.51
C ASP A 42 11.96 -0.06 -12.10
N VAL A 43 11.56 -1.32 -11.85
CA VAL A 43 11.12 -1.78 -10.52
C VAL A 43 12.28 -1.68 -9.52
N ARG A 44 13.49 -2.08 -9.91
CA ARG A 44 14.68 -1.97 -9.06
C ARG A 44 14.95 -0.52 -8.67
N ALA A 45 15.00 0.37 -9.66
CA ALA A 45 15.32 1.78 -9.44
C ALA A 45 14.25 2.49 -8.61
N SER A 46 12.97 2.30 -8.95
CA SER A 46 11.86 3.01 -8.29
C SER A 46 11.58 2.55 -6.85
N LEU A 47 11.92 1.31 -6.48
CA LEU A 47 11.66 0.77 -5.14
C LEU A 47 12.90 0.65 -4.24
N PHE A 48 14.12 0.64 -4.81
CA PHE A 48 15.32 0.29 -4.04
C PHE A 48 16.55 1.18 -4.26
N ASP A 49 16.59 2.04 -5.27
CA ASP A 49 17.71 2.99 -5.42
C ASP A 49 17.60 4.13 -4.40
N ASP A 50 18.71 4.85 -4.20
CA ASP A 50 18.77 5.97 -3.28
C ASP A 50 17.72 7.04 -3.62
N GLY A 51 16.92 7.43 -2.64
CA GLY A 51 15.82 8.37 -2.82
C GLY A 51 14.49 7.74 -3.26
N ALA A 52 14.40 6.41 -3.37
CA ALA A 52 13.13 5.72 -3.58
C ALA A 52 12.10 6.12 -2.50
N THR A 53 10.93 6.57 -2.95
CA THR A 53 9.84 7.04 -2.08
C THR A 53 8.73 6.01 -1.92
N ALA A 54 8.69 5.02 -2.80
CA ALA A 54 7.80 3.89 -2.73
C ALA A 54 8.46 2.70 -2.02
N HIS A 55 7.62 1.87 -1.43
CA HIS A 55 8.04 0.73 -0.62
C HIS A 55 7.16 -0.47 -0.96
N ALA A 56 7.73 -1.67 -0.90
CA ALA A 56 7.02 -2.91 -1.16
C ALA A 56 7.06 -3.86 0.05
N LEU A 57 5.94 -4.55 0.28
CA LEU A 57 5.78 -5.63 1.25
C LEU A 57 5.42 -6.92 0.52
N ILE A 58 5.90 -8.04 1.05
CA ILE A 58 5.56 -9.38 0.57
C ILE A 58 4.86 -10.12 1.70
N CYS A 59 3.74 -10.77 1.37
CA CYS A 59 3.07 -11.71 2.25
C CYS A 59 3.50 -13.13 1.88
N GLU A 60 4.09 -13.85 2.82
CA GLU A 60 4.58 -15.21 2.63
C GLU A 60 3.90 -16.20 3.58
N GLN A 61 3.76 -17.43 3.13
CA GLN A 61 3.33 -18.55 3.96
C GLN A 61 4.00 -19.81 3.43
N ASP A 62 4.61 -20.61 4.29
CA ASP A 62 5.30 -21.85 3.91
C ASP A 62 6.35 -21.64 2.79
N GLY A 63 7.08 -20.52 2.84
CA GLY A 63 8.07 -20.14 1.83
C GLY A 63 7.50 -19.69 0.48
N GLN A 64 6.17 -19.57 0.36
CA GLN A 64 5.50 -19.12 -0.86
C GLN A 64 4.99 -17.69 -0.72
N ALA A 65 5.30 -16.85 -1.70
CA ALA A 65 4.75 -15.51 -1.82
C ALA A 65 3.28 -15.56 -2.25
N LEU A 66 2.39 -15.25 -1.30
CA LEU A 66 0.94 -15.24 -1.48
C LEU A 66 0.43 -13.94 -2.13
N GLY A 67 1.17 -12.85 -1.99
CA GLY A 67 0.76 -11.53 -2.43
C GLY A 67 1.74 -10.44 -2.03
N PHE A 68 1.45 -9.21 -2.45
CA PHE A 68 2.28 -8.04 -2.17
C PHE A 68 1.43 -6.79 -1.93
N ALA A 69 2.08 -5.77 -1.38
CA ALA A 69 1.55 -4.41 -1.36
C ALA A 69 2.64 -3.41 -1.74
N VAL A 70 2.29 -2.38 -2.51
CA VAL A 70 3.14 -1.21 -2.78
C VAL A 70 2.50 0.02 -2.15
N TYR A 71 3.31 0.81 -1.45
CA TYR A 71 2.83 2.00 -0.75
C TYR A 71 3.89 3.09 -0.72
N PHE A 72 3.46 4.31 -0.43
CA PHE A 72 4.33 5.47 -0.21
C PHE A 72 3.72 6.40 0.85
N PHE A 73 4.50 7.38 1.29
CA PHE A 73 4.03 8.40 2.22
C PHE A 73 3.62 9.67 1.48
N ASN A 74 2.47 10.24 1.85
CA ASN A 74 2.01 11.54 1.37
C ASN A 74 1.87 12.52 2.55
N TYR A 75 1.56 13.79 2.28
CA TYR A 75 1.39 14.80 3.34
C TYR A 75 -0.01 15.42 3.28
N SER A 76 -0.64 15.54 4.45
CA SER A 76 -1.90 16.26 4.60
C SER A 76 -1.63 17.65 5.16
N THR A 77 -1.88 18.67 4.35
CA THR A 77 -1.78 20.08 4.77
C THR A 77 -2.80 20.44 5.86
N TRP A 78 -3.94 19.76 5.89
CA TRP A 78 -4.99 20.00 6.90
C TRP A 78 -4.69 19.34 8.24
N LEU A 79 -4.03 18.17 8.23
CA LEU A 79 -3.63 17.49 9.46
C LEU A 79 -2.23 17.90 9.93
N GLY A 80 -1.44 18.54 9.07
CA GLY A 80 -0.03 18.81 9.32
C GLY A 80 0.80 17.54 9.55
N ARG A 81 0.40 16.43 8.90
CA ARG A 81 0.96 15.09 9.15
C ARG A 81 1.09 14.31 7.85
N ASN A 82 2.07 13.40 7.85
CA ASN A 82 2.15 12.38 6.82
C ASN A 82 0.91 11.47 6.84
N GLY A 83 0.59 10.88 5.70
CA GLY A 83 -0.30 9.75 5.53
C GLY A 83 0.43 8.61 4.83
N LEU A 84 -0.11 7.40 4.95
CA LEU A 84 0.32 6.25 4.17
C LEU A 84 -0.69 6.05 3.03
N TYR A 85 -0.20 6.04 1.80
CA TYR A 85 -1.00 5.76 0.62
C TYR A 85 -0.66 4.37 0.10
N LEU A 86 -1.65 3.49 0.07
CA LEU A 86 -1.55 2.15 -0.49
C LEU A 86 -1.92 2.23 -1.98
N GLU A 87 -0.92 2.03 -2.84
CA GLU A 87 -1.07 2.01 -4.29
C GLU A 87 -1.71 0.67 -4.70
N ASP A 88 -0.90 -0.40 -4.64
CA ASP A 88 -1.31 -1.72 -5.06
C ASP A 88 -1.41 -2.69 -3.88
N LEU A 89 -2.42 -3.55 -3.95
CA LEU A 89 -2.60 -4.68 -3.05
C LEU A 89 -3.11 -5.85 -3.87
N PHE A 90 -2.31 -6.91 -3.93
CA PHE A 90 -2.67 -8.11 -4.66
C PHE A 90 -2.40 -9.35 -3.82
N VAL A 91 -3.34 -10.30 -3.89
CA VAL A 91 -3.19 -11.65 -3.36
C VAL A 91 -3.54 -12.60 -4.48
N ARG A 92 -2.65 -13.57 -4.73
CA ARG A 92 -2.83 -14.62 -5.73
C ARG A 92 -4.20 -15.28 -5.55
N PRO A 93 -4.96 -15.57 -6.61
CA PRO A 93 -6.31 -16.14 -6.51
C PRO A 93 -6.40 -17.36 -5.58
N GLU A 94 -5.39 -18.24 -5.62
CA GLU A 94 -5.30 -19.48 -4.86
C GLU A 94 -5.10 -19.25 -3.35
N ALA A 95 -4.63 -18.05 -2.98
CA ALA A 95 -4.38 -17.62 -1.61
C ALA A 95 -5.52 -16.77 -1.01
N ARG A 96 -6.57 -16.46 -1.78
CA ARG A 96 -7.71 -15.65 -1.31
C ARG A 96 -8.57 -16.44 -0.32
N GLY A 97 -9.28 -15.71 0.54
CA GLY A 97 -10.07 -16.29 1.63
C GLY A 97 -9.22 -16.83 2.81
N LYS A 98 -7.89 -16.78 2.72
CA LYS A 98 -6.95 -17.30 3.74
C LYS A 98 -6.31 -16.21 4.62
N GLY A 99 -6.83 -14.97 4.56
CA GLY A 99 -6.41 -13.87 5.43
C GLY A 99 -5.17 -13.07 5.00
N ALA A 100 -4.50 -13.43 3.90
CA ALA A 100 -3.29 -12.72 3.43
C ALA A 100 -3.50 -11.23 3.17
N GLY A 101 -4.59 -10.85 2.48
CA GLY A 101 -4.89 -9.43 2.21
C GLY A 101 -5.18 -8.63 3.48
N LEU A 102 -5.85 -9.26 4.45
CA LEU A 102 -6.10 -8.64 5.76
C LEU A 102 -4.80 -8.50 6.57
N ALA A 103 -3.88 -9.47 6.47
CA ALA A 103 -2.58 -9.39 7.11
C ALA A 103 -1.75 -8.21 6.56
N LEU A 104 -1.71 -8.03 5.24
CA LEU A 104 -1.06 -6.87 4.61
C LEU A 104 -1.67 -5.54 5.06
N LEU A 105 -3.00 -5.42 5.05
CA LEU A 105 -3.69 -4.20 5.49
C LEU A 105 -3.45 -3.90 6.98
N ARG A 106 -3.45 -4.92 7.84
CA ARG A 106 -3.14 -4.75 9.27
C ARG A 106 -1.70 -4.29 9.48
N HIS A 107 -0.75 -4.87 8.76
CA HIS A 107 0.65 -4.46 8.83
C HIS A 107 0.82 -3.00 8.38
N LEU A 108 0.20 -2.58 7.28
CA LEU A 108 0.24 -1.20 6.81
C LEU A 108 -0.40 -0.22 7.79
N ALA A 109 -1.53 -0.59 8.42
CA ALA A 109 -2.16 0.24 9.44
C ALA A 109 -1.27 0.41 10.67
N GLN A 110 -0.63 -0.67 11.13
CA GLN A 110 0.34 -0.61 12.24
C GLN A 110 1.55 0.25 11.88
N LEU A 111 2.10 0.08 10.67
CA LEU A 111 3.22 0.88 10.18
C LEU A 111 2.84 2.37 10.11
N ALA A 112 1.66 2.70 9.60
CA ALA A 112 1.18 4.07 9.54
C ALA A 112 1.08 4.70 10.94
N VAL A 113 0.55 3.98 11.92
CA VAL A 113 0.51 4.44 13.33
C VAL A 113 1.93 4.63 13.88
N GLN A 114 2.83 3.67 13.68
CA GLN A 114 4.22 3.75 14.15
C GLN A 114 4.98 4.93 13.54
N ARG A 115 4.68 5.29 12.28
CA ARG A 115 5.26 6.44 11.57
C ARG A 115 4.53 7.77 11.85
N GLY A 116 3.60 7.80 12.81
CA GLY A 116 2.85 9.01 13.17
C GLY A 116 1.91 9.52 12.07
N CYS A 117 1.52 8.66 11.13
CA CYS A 117 0.65 9.03 10.03
C CYS A 117 -0.78 9.30 10.54
N GLY A 118 -1.40 10.37 10.06
CA GLY A 118 -2.78 10.69 10.39
C GLY A 118 -3.82 9.87 9.62
N ARG A 119 -3.40 9.14 8.57
CA ARG A 119 -4.30 8.44 7.66
C ARG A 119 -3.63 7.27 6.95
N LEU A 120 -4.41 6.23 6.69
CA LEU A 120 -4.15 5.22 5.66
C LEU A 120 -5.20 5.39 4.55
N SER A 121 -4.77 5.58 3.31
CA SER A 121 -5.68 5.81 2.17
C SER A 121 -5.34 4.91 0.99
N ARG A 122 -6.33 4.65 0.14
CA ARG A 122 -6.17 4.05 -1.19
C ARG A 122 -7.29 4.53 -2.11
N ALA A 123 -7.03 4.64 -3.40
CA ALA A 123 -8.08 4.87 -4.39
C ALA A 123 -9.00 3.65 -4.51
N ARG A 124 -10.32 3.87 -4.54
CA ARG A 124 -11.19 2.85 -5.13
C ARG A 124 -11.11 3.03 -6.63
N ARG A 125 -10.85 1.92 -7.31
CA ARG A 125 -11.07 1.86 -8.74
C ARG A 125 -12.59 1.84 -8.98
N ASP A 126 -13.08 2.80 -9.76
CA ASP A 126 -14.46 2.77 -10.24
C ASP A 126 -14.64 1.54 -11.14
N VAL A 127 -15.24 0.47 -10.61
CA VAL A 127 -15.78 -0.60 -11.44
C VAL A 127 -16.93 0.03 -12.21
N ARG A 128 -16.91 -0.02 -13.56
CA ARG A 128 -18.01 0.49 -14.39
C ARG A 128 -19.34 -0.18 -14.00
N THR A 129 -20.05 0.36 -13.02
CA THR A 129 -21.49 0.27 -12.95
C THR A 129 -22.02 1.19 -14.05
N THR A 130 -22.80 0.62 -14.96
CA THR A 130 -23.45 1.32 -16.08
C THR A 130 -24.44 2.37 -15.54
N GLN A 131 -23.94 3.51 -15.04
CA GLN A 131 -24.77 4.67 -14.78
C GLN A 131 -24.87 5.48 -16.08
N LYS A 132 -25.97 5.28 -16.81
CA LYS A 132 -26.44 6.29 -17.76
C LYS A 132 -26.81 7.55 -16.98
N LYS A 133 -26.03 8.63 -17.12
CA LYS A 133 -26.49 10.01 -17.42
C LYS A 133 -25.36 11.03 -17.25
N GLY A 134 -25.31 11.98 -18.17
CA GLY A 134 -24.68 13.30 -17.95
C GLY A 134 -23.29 13.46 -18.55
N ARG A 135 -23.23 14.12 -19.70
CA ARG A 135 -22.04 14.48 -20.46
C ARG A 135 -21.15 15.45 -19.67
N PHE A 136 -20.00 14.97 -19.18
CA PHE A 136 -18.75 15.73 -19.08
C PHE A 136 -17.63 14.84 -19.61
N ARG A 137 -16.96 15.27 -20.69
CA ARG A 137 -15.73 14.63 -21.19
C ARG A 137 -14.57 15.24 -20.42
N GLY A 138 -14.04 14.50 -19.46
CA GLY A 138 -12.86 14.83 -18.65
C GLY A 138 -12.74 13.78 -17.56
N SER A 139 -11.56 13.16 -17.45
CA SER A 139 -11.17 12.11 -16.48
C SER A 139 -12.16 11.82 -15.34
N GLY A 140 -12.65 10.58 -15.25
CA GLY A 140 -13.46 10.14 -14.12
C GLY A 140 -12.75 10.37 -12.78
N LEU A 141 -13.43 11.04 -11.85
CA LEU A 141 -12.98 11.22 -10.47
C LEU A 141 -13.10 9.87 -9.74
N GLN A 142 -11.96 9.27 -9.37
CA GLN A 142 -11.95 8.04 -8.57
C GLN A 142 -12.48 8.30 -7.15
N GLU A 143 -13.38 7.46 -6.67
CA GLU A 143 -13.86 7.50 -5.29
C GLU A 143 -12.79 6.96 -4.33
N ASN A 144 -12.41 7.69 -3.28
CA ASN A 144 -11.33 7.28 -2.37
C ASN A 144 -11.91 6.75 -1.04
N TRP A 145 -11.45 5.58 -0.56
CA TRP A 145 -11.75 5.16 0.81
C TRP A 145 -10.58 5.55 1.73
N ARG A 146 -10.92 5.97 2.96
CA ARG A 146 -9.96 6.54 3.92
C ARG A 146 -10.17 5.92 5.28
N LEU A 147 -9.09 5.42 5.89
CA LEU A 147 -9.07 5.07 7.31
C LEU A 147 -8.36 6.20 8.06
N ILE A 148 -9.10 6.88 8.95
CA ILE A 148 -8.54 7.87 9.87
C ILE A 148 -7.90 7.09 11.03
N LEU A 149 -6.62 7.34 11.27
CA LEU A 149 -5.89 6.67 12.34
C LEU A 149 -6.04 7.48 13.64
N PRO A 150 -6.18 6.82 14.80
CA PRO A 150 -6.18 7.52 16.07
C PRO A 150 -4.84 8.27 16.25
N PRO A 151 -4.82 9.39 16.99
CA PRO A 151 -3.57 10.07 17.29
C PRO A 151 -2.60 9.11 18.01
N PRO A 152 -1.28 9.21 17.77
CA PRO A 152 -0.32 8.42 18.54
C PRO A 152 -0.49 8.76 20.02
N VAL A 153 -0.49 7.72 20.87
CA VAL A 153 -0.47 7.90 22.32
C VAL A 153 0.91 8.45 22.66
N VAL A 154 1.01 9.77 22.79
CA VAL A 154 2.23 10.42 23.26
C VAL A 154 2.32 10.08 24.76
N PRO A 155 3.31 9.31 25.24
CA PRO A 155 3.54 9.24 26.68
C PRO A 155 3.78 10.67 27.16
N ALA A 156 3.16 11.06 28.27
CA ALA A 156 3.27 12.39 28.84
C ALA A 156 4.73 12.66 29.26
N MET A 157 5.59 13.04 28.31
CA MET A 157 6.87 13.69 28.60
C MET A 157 6.55 15.14 28.88
N ALA A 158 6.84 15.53 30.13
CA ALA A 158 6.69 16.86 30.66
C ALA A 158 7.25 17.90 29.69
N PHE A 159 6.39 18.82 29.25
CA PHE A 159 6.82 20.09 28.67
C PHE A 159 7.50 20.89 29.79
N TYR A 160 8.82 20.86 29.84
CA TYR A 160 9.60 21.89 30.50
C TYR A 160 10.07 22.88 29.42
N SER A 161 9.36 24.00 29.31
CA SER A 161 9.82 25.14 28.50
C SER A 161 10.55 26.12 29.42
N PRO A 162 11.87 26.37 29.25
CA PRO A 162 12.45 27.62 29.72
C PRO A 162 12.06 28.70 28.71
N GLY A 163 11.37 29.73 29.19
CA GLY A 163 10.95 30.87 28.39
C GLY A 163 12.13 31.59 27.75
N TYR A 164 11.86 32.17 26.58
CA TYR A 164 12.67 33.25 26.03
C TYR A 164 11.80 34.48 25.88
N ARG A 165 12.30 35.58 26.46
CA ARG A 165 11.85 36.95 26.24
C ARG A 165 12.26 37.42 24.86
#